data_AF-A0A6L5K4G7-F1
#
_entry.id   AF-A0A6L5K4G7-F1
#
_cell.length_a   1.000
_cell.length_b   1.000
_cell.length_c   1.000
_cell.angle_alpha   90.00
_cell.angle_beta   90.00
_cell.angle_gamma   90.00
#
_symmetry.space_group_name_H-M   'P 1'
#
loop_
_entity.id
_entity.type
_entity.pdbx_description
1 polymer ?
#
loop_
_entity_poly.entity_id
_entity_poly.type
_entity_poly.pdbx_seq_one_letter_code
_entity_poly.pdbx_strand_id
1 'polypeptide(L)'
;MKRLSLISKVVPVIKQDNTFIRNPNVITDKYVEDGEIVYGEFAKGEEGKKAREFLKTATIDLEPLDKAVQEIVWKFTNLFPGCLIKSLDSVRAKKKYYWDMAKNYNRHWLAVNMMTEAYLGFHAFNAKKVTGQDVIDFVKYRQLIAQGKNVDEAFMEEVMPKPKE
;
A
#
# COMPACT_ATOMS: atom_id res chain seq x y z
N MET A 1 7.44 -6.58 -6.89
CA MET A 1 7.43 -6.81 -5.42
C MET A 1 8.50 -7.80 -4.91
N LYS A 2 8.73 -8.98 -5.51
CA LYS A 2 9.93 -9.79 -5.20
C LYS A 2 11.23 -9.10 -5.65
N ARG A 3 11.19 -8.39 -6.80
CA ARG A 3 12.27 -7.50 -7.27
C ARG A 3 12.70 -6.43 -6.26
N LEU A 4 11.76 -5.97 -5.42
CA LEU A 4 12.00 -4.94 -4.40
C LEU A 4 12.47 -5.56 -3.07
N SER A 5 12.60 -6.89 -3.01
CA SER A 5 12.94 -7.64 -1.80
C SER A 5 11.98 -7.41 -0.62
N LEU A 6 10.74 -6.99 -0.90
CA LEU A 6 9.71 -6.73 0.12
C LEU A 6 8.78 -7.93 0.35
N ILE A 7 8.69 -8.86 -0.62
CA ILE A 7 7.81 -10.03 -0.56
C ILE A 7 8.61 -11.30 -0.77
N SER A 8 8.46 -12.27 0.12
CA SER A 8 9.15 -13.56 0.07
C SER A 8 8.60 -14.52 -0.99
N LYS A 9 7.26 -14.65 -1.10
CA LYS A 9 6.57 -15.55 -2.04
C LYS A 9 5.20 -14.97 -2.41
N VAL A 10 4.77 -15.18 -3.66
CA VAL A 10 3.44 -14.80 -4.16
C VAL A 10 2.76 -16.07 -4.68
N VAL A 11 1.64 -16.43 -4.06
CA VAL A 11 0.86 -17.63 -4.40
C VAL A 11 -0.45 -17.27 -5.11
N PRO A 12 -0.95 -18.12 -6.02
CA PRO A 12 -2.28 -17.94 -6.60
C PRO A 12 -3.36 -18.27 -5.55
N VAL A 13 -4.43 -17.49 -5.53
CA VAL A 13 -5.55 -17.63 -4.57
C VAL A 13 -6.92 -17.52 -5.23
N ILE A 14 -6.97 -17.29 -6.54
CA ILE A 14 -8.24 -17.26 -7.27
C ILE A 14 -8.56 -18.71 -7.66
N LYS A 15 -9.67 -19.22 -7.15
CA LYS A 15 -10.15 -20.58 -7.43
C LYS A 15 -11.05 -20.55 -8.65
N GLN A 16 -10.66 -21.30 -9.68
CA GLN A 16 -11.41 -21.47 -10.92
C GLN A 16 -11.27 -22.90 -11.42
N ASP A 17 -12.39 -23.57 -11.68
CA ASP A 17 -12.43 -24.94 -12.24
C ASP A 17 -11.53 -25.93 -11.49
N ASN A 18 -11.56 -25.86 -10.15
CA ASN A 18 -10.74 -26.66 -9.23
C ASN A 18 -9.21 -26.43 -9.35
N THR A 19 -8.80 -25.35 -10.02
CA THR A 19 -7.41 -24.90 -10.11
C THR A 19 -7.24 -23.52 -9.46
N PHE A 20 -6.00 -23.20 -9.11
CA PHE A 20 -5.64 -21.88 -8.57
C PHE A 20 -4.92 -21.07 -9.63
N ILE A 21 -5.47 -19.91 -9.96
CA ILE A 21 -4.88 -18.99 -10.93
C ILE A 21 -4.35 -17.72 -10.25
N ARG A 22 -3.38 -17.08 -10.92
CA ARG A 22 -2.83 -15.79 -10.48
C ARG A 22 -3.81 -14.67 -10.81
N ASN A 23 -3.67 -13.54 -10.13
CA ASN A 23 -4.46 -12.35 -10.41
C ASN A 23 -4.19 -11.86 -11.85
N PRO A 24 -5.18 -11.94 -12.77
CA PRO A 24 -5.01 -11.55 -14.17
C PRO A 24 -4.85 -10.04 -14.35
N ASN A 25 -5.15 -9.23 -13.33
CA ASN A 25 -4.94 -7.79 -13.37
C ASN A 25 -3.46 -7.42 -13.14
N VAL A 26 -2.57 -8.40 -12.92
CA VAL A 26 -1.14 -8.18 -12.66
C VAL A 26 -0.31 -8.98 -13.65
N ILE A 27 0.66 -8.31 -14.27
CA ILE A 27 1.59 -8.93 -15.22
C ILE A 27 2.54 -9.85 -14.45
N THR A 28 2.50 -11.15 -14.74
CA THR A 28 3.34 -12.16 -14.04
C THR A 28 4.05 -13.13 -14.98
N ASP A 29 3.91 -12.92 -16.28
CA ASP A 29 4.46 -13.71 -17.38
C ASP A 29 5.58 -12.97 -18.14
N LYS A 30 5.56 -11.63 -18.12
CA LYS A 30 6.58 -10.76 -18.76
C LYS A 30 7.43 -10.01 -17.73
N TYR A 31 8.74 -9.94 -17.97
CA TYR A 31 9.66 -9.17 -17.12
C TYR A 31 9.92 -7.74 -17.60
N VAL A 32 10.21 -7.57 -18.89
CA VAL A 32 10.51 -6.27 -19.52
C VAL A 32 9.59 -6.04 -20.72
N GLU A 33 9.11 -4.81 -20.88
CA GLU A 33 8.40 -4.34 -22.06
C GLU A 33 8.90 -2.93 -22.38
N ASP A 34 9.33 -2.70 -23.62
CA ASP A 34 9.83 -1.39 -24.08
C ASP A 34 10.90 -0.78 -23.16
N GLY A 35 11.84 -1.60 -22.67
CA GLY A 35 12.90 -1.17 -21.76
C GLY A 35 12.48 -1.00 -20.29
N GLU A 36 11.18 -1.07 -19.99
CA GLU A 36 10.65 -0.90 -18.63
C GLU A 36 10.34 -2.25 -17.97
N ILE A 37 10.57 -2.36 -16.66
CA ILE A 37 10.24 -3.59 -15.91
C ILE A 37 8.74 -3.63 -15.61
N VAL A 38 8.01 -4.51 -16.30
CA VAL A 38 6.55 -4.66 -16.17
C VAL A 38 6.11 -5.76 -15.21
N TYR A 39 7.00 -6.66 -14.78
CA TYR A 39 6.62 -7.73 -13.85
C TYR A 39 6.12 -7.21 -12.51
N GLY A 40 4.87 -7.54 -12.19
CA GLY A 40 4.16 -7.11 -10.99
C GLY A 40 3.43 -5.77 -11.13
N GLU A 41 3.47 -5.15 -12.30
CA GLU A 41 2.64 -3.98 -12.63
C GLU A 41 1.21 -4.41 -13.00
N PHE A 42 0.26 -3.47 -12.91
CA PHE A 42 -1.12 -3.72 -13.31
C PHE A 42 -1.27 -3.77 -14.84
N ALA A 43 -2.11 -4.70 -15.30
CA ALA A 43 -2.55 -4.74 -16.70
C ALA A 43 -3.29 -3.43 -17.07
N LYS A 44 -2.96 -2.87 -18.24
CA LYS A 44 -3.51 -1.61 -18.75
C LYS A 44 -4.55 -1.86 -19.85
N GLY A 45 -5.24 -0.80 -20.25
CA GLY A 45 -6.21 -0.84 -21.36
C GLY A 45 -7.38 -1.81 -21.11
N GLU A 46 -7.80 -2.48 -22.19
CA GLU A 46 -8.93 -3.41 -22.20
C GLU A 46 -8.67 -4.67 -21.37
N GLU A 47 -7.46 -5.22 -21.40
CA GLU A 47 -7.10 -6.40 -20.61
C GLU A 47 -7.24 -6.12 -19.11
N GLY A 48 -6.76 -4.96 -18.65
CA GLY A 48 -6.92 -4.52 -17.27
C GLY A 48 -8.39 -4.32 -16.87
N LYS A 49 -9.25 -3.84 -17.78
CA LYS A 49 -10.69 -3.70 -17.50
C LYS A 49 -11.35 -5.08 -17.34
N LYS A 50 -11.12 -5.98 -18.28
CA LYS A 50 -11.65 -7.36 -18.23
C LYS A 50 -11.18 -8.10 -16.99
N ALA A 51 -9.90 -7.96 -16.64
CA ALA A 51 -9.35 -8.55 -15.42
C ALA A 51 -10.05 -8.01 -14.16
N ARG A 52 -10.29 -6.70 -14.07
CA ARG A 52 -11.01 -6.09 -12.95
C ARG A 52 -12.47 -6.51 -12.88
N GLU A 53 -13.14 -6.70 -14.01
CA GLU A 53 -14.50 -7.23 -14.06
C GLU A 53 -14.57 -8.68 -13.59
N PHE A 54 -13.65 -9.52 -14.09
CA PHE A 54 -13.50 -10.90 -13.63
C PHE A 54 -13.24 -10.99 -12.12
N LEU A 55 -12.35 -10.14 -11.59
CA LEU A 55 -12.04 -10.14 -10.15
C LEU A 55 -13.25 -9.84 -9.25
N LYS A 56 -14.31 -9.19 -9.75
CA LYS A 56 -15.53 -8.93 -8.98
C LYS A 56 -16.37 -10.19 -8.77
N THR A 57 -16.25 -11.17 -9.64
CA THR A 57 -17.01 -12.43 -9.60
C THR A 57 -16.13 -13.63 -9.22
N ALA A 58 -14.81 -13.45 -9.19
CA ALA A 58 -13.84 -14.48 -8.82
C ALA A 58 -14.02 -14.96 -7.38
N THR A 59 -13.91 -16.27 -7.17
CA THR A 59 -13.87 -16.87 -5.84
C THR A 59 -12.45 -16.86 -5.32
N ILE A 60 -12.24 -16.28 -4.14
CA ILE A 60 -10.94 -16.23 -3.46
C ILE A 60 -10.88 -17.33 -2.41
N ASP A 61 -9.86 -18.17 -2.49
CA ASP A 61 -9.55 -19.24 -1.55
C ASP A 61 -8.09 -19.11 -1.11
N LEU A 62 -7.89 -18.91 0.19
CA LEU A 62 -6.58 -18.63 0.78
C LEU A 62 -5.83 -19.87 1.24
N GLU A 63 -6.37 -21.08 1.02
CA GLU A 63 -5.69 -22.33 1.36
C GLU A 63 -4.23 -22.41 0.84
N PRO A 64 -3.90 -21.95 -0.39
CA PRO A 64 -2.50 -21.95 -0.85
C PRO A 64 -1.58 -21.00 -0.06
N LEU A 65 -2.13 -19.89 0.46
CA LEU A 65 -1.39 -18.97 1.31
C LEU A 65 -1.13 -19.59 2.67
N ASP A 66 -2.15 -20.21 3.27
CA ASP A 66 -2.00 -20.91 4.54
C ASP A 66 -0.95 -22.02 4.43
N LYS A 67 -1.00 -22.82 3.36
CA LYS A 67 0.01 -23.85 3.09
C LYS A 67 1.41 -23.25 2.97
N ALA A 68 1.58 -22.13 2.27
CA ALA A 68 2.87 -21.46 2.14
C ALA A 68 3.41 -20.90 3.47
N VAL A 69 2.52 -20.40 4.34
CA VAL A 69 2.89 -19.97 5.69
C VAL A 69 3.29 -21.17 6.55
N GLN A 70 2.52 -22.27 6.49
CA GLN A 70 2.83 -23.50 7.22
C GLN A 70 4.15 -24.13 6.79
N GLU A 71 4.50 -24.10 5.50
CA GLU A 71 5.81 -24.51 5.00
C GLU A 71 6.96 -23.72 5.68
N ILE A 72 6.79 -22.40 5.84
CA ILE A 72 7.79 -21.53 6.48
C ILE A 72 7.88 -21.83 7.98
N VAL A 73 6.74 -21.93 8.67
CA VAL A 73 6.67 -22.25 10.09
C VAL A 73 7.33 -23.60 10.34
N TRP A 74 6.94 -24.64 9.59
CA TRP A 74 7.51 -25.98 9.70
C TRP A 74 9.02 -26.00 9.50
N LYS A 75 9.52 -25.26 8.51
CA LYS A 75 10.96 -25.12 8.27
C LYS A 75 11.67 -24.53 9.47
N PHE A 76 11.14 -23.47 10.10
CA PHE A 76 11.77 -22.85 11.26
C PHE A 76 11.64 -23.69 12.54
N THR A 77 10.54 -24.40 12.72
CA THR A 77 10.33 -25.34 13.83
C THR A 77 11.41 -26.43 13.89
N ASN A 78 11.94 -26.83 12.73
CA ASN A 78 12.95 -27.89 12.62
C ASN A 78 14.42 -27.38 12.65
N LEU A 79 14.66 -26.15 13.13
CA LEU A 79 16.01 -25.60 13.31
C LEU A 79 16.41 -25.55 14.79
N PHE A 80 17.72 -25.52 15.07
CA PHE A 80 18.19 -25.29 16.44
C PHE A 80 17.73 -23.91 16.94
N PRO A 81 16.96 -23.85 18.05
CA PRO A 81 16.25 -22.62 18.45
C PRO A 81 17.20 -21.46 18.77
N GLY A 82 18.32 -21.72 19.45
CA GLY A 82 19.31 -20.68 19.76
C GLY A 82 19.95 -20.06 18.51
N CYS A 83 20.28 -20.89 17.52
CA CYS A 83 20.85 -20.43 16.24
C CYS A 83 19.84 -19.62 15.42
N LEU A 84 18.57 -20.04 15.43
CA LEU A 84 17.47 -19.35 14.77
C LEU A 84 17.25 -17.96 15.38
N ILE A 85 17.16 -17.86 16.70
CA ILE A 85 17.01 -16.59 17.43
C ILE A 85 18.17 -15.65 17.12
N LYS A 86 19.42 -16.13 17.23
CA LYS A 86 20.60 -15.32 16.90
C LYS A 86 20.57 -14.80 15.46
N SER A 87 20.13 -15.63 14.51
CA SER A 87 20.03 -15.25 13.09
C SER A 87 18.97 -14.17 12.88
N LEU A 88 17.80 -14.30 13.52
CA LEU A 88 16.74 -13.30 13.48
C LEU A 88 17.21 -11.95 14.04
N ASP A 89 17.89 -11.95 15.17
CA ASP A 89 18.44 -10.74 15.78
C ASP A 89 19.51 -10.10 14.90
N SER A 90 20.40 -10.91 14.30
CA SER A 90 21.45 -10.44 13.40
C SER A 90 20.87 -9.73 12.16
N VAL A 91 19.83 -10.32 11.54
CA VAL A 91 19.14 -9.71 10.38
C VAL A 91 18.41 -8.42 10.77
N ARG A 92 17.81 -8.37 11.98
CA ARG A 92 17.06 -7.20 12.45
C ARG A 92 17.94 -6.10 13.00
N ALA A 93 19.19 -6.36 13.38
CA ALA A 93 20.07 -5.42 14.07
C ALA A 93 20.16 -4.05 13.37
N LYS A 94 20.43 -4.03 12.06
CA LYS A 94 20.51 -2.78 11.29
C LYS A 94 19.19 -2.01 11.30
N LYS A 95 18.07 -2.69 11.04
CA LYS A 95 16.74 -2.06 11.07
C LYS A 95 16.39 -1.53 12.46
N LYS A 96 16.69 -2.30 13.50
CA LYS A 96 16.43 -1.95 14.90
C LYS A 96 17.21 -0.69 15.32
N TYR A 97 18.48 -0.60 14.94
CA TYR A 97 19.31 0.58 15.21
C TYR A 97 18.65 1.88 14.71
N TYR A 98 18.27 1.93 13.43
CA TYR A 98 17.62 3.11 12.87
C TYR A 98 16.20 3.31 13.41
N TRP A 99 15.45 2.22 13.62
CA TRP A 99 14.10 2.30 14.19
C TRP A 99 14.11 2.91 15.59
N ASP A 100 14.99 2.46 16.47
CA ASP A 100 15.05 2.95 17.85
C ASP A 100 15.45 4.41 17.92
N MET A 101 16.37 4.85 17.05
CA MET A 101 16.70 6.27 16.88
C MET A 101 15.50 7.08 16.35
N ALA A 102 14.74 6.54 15.41
CA ALA A 102 13.77 7.29 14.63
C ALA A 102 12.33 7.30 15.19
N LYS A 103 11.95 6.29 15.97
CA LYS A 103 10.55 6.06 16.36
C LYS A 103 9.91 7.23 17.11
N ASN A 104 10.66 7.94 17.94
CA ASN A 104 10.11 8.99 18.80
C ASN A 104 9.68 10.22 18.00
N TYR A 105 10.56 10.76 17.17
CA TYR A 105 10.21 11.94 16.37
C TYR A 105 9.22 11.59 15.26
N ASN A 106 9.26 10.38 14.68
CA ASN A 106 8.26 9.94 13.72
C ASN A 106 6.87 9.81 14.35
N ARG A 107 6.78 9.33 15.60
CA ARG A 107 5.54 9.31 16.37
C ARG A 107 4.99 10.72 16.61
N HIS A 108 5.86 11.66 16.98
CA HIS A 108 5.44 13.06 17.20
C HIS A 108 5.04 13.73 15.89
N TRP A 109 5.77 13.46 14.80
CA TRP A 109 5.41 13.92 13.46
C TRP A 109 4.02 13.42 13.06
N LEU A 110 3.73 12.13 13.27
CA LEU A 110 2.41 11.57 13.00
C LEU A 110 1.33 12.28 13.82
N ALA A 111 1.54 12.49 15.12
CA ALA A 111 0.59 13.20 15.96
C ALA A 111 0.33 14.63 15.48
N VAL A 112 1.38 15.39 15.14
CA VAL A 112 1.25 16.75 14.61
C VAL A 112 0.51 16.74 13.29
N ASN A 113 0.88 15.86 12.35
CA ASN A 113 0.24 15.76 11.05
C ASN A 113 -1.25 15.41 11.17
N MET A 114 -1.61 14.50 12.09
CA MET A 114 -3.00 14.12 12.35
C MET A 114 -3.84 15.27 12.94
N MET A 115 -3.22 16.18 13.69
CA MET A 115 -3.88 17.34 14.28
C MET A 115 -3.98 18.54 13.33
N THR A 116 -3.27 18.52 12.20
CA THR A 116 -3.20 19.67 11.28
C THR A 116 -3.71 19.30 9.88
N GLU A 117 -2.81 18.85 9.00
CA GLU A 117 -3.02 18.74 7.56
C GLU A 117 -3.80 17.48 7.17
N ALA A 118 -3.76 16.45 8.01
CA ALA A 118 -4.36 15.15 7.70
C ALA A 118 -5.87 15.24 7.47
N TYR A 119 -6.58 16.10 8.21
CA TYR A 119 -8.01 16.29 8.03
C TYR A 119 -8.31 16.69 6.58
N LEU A 120 -7.70 17.77 6.10
CA LEU A 120 -7.88 18.27 4.74
C LEU A 120 -7.49 17.21 3.69
N GLY A 121 -6.32 16.58 3.86
CA GLY A 121 -5.82 15.59 2.91
C GLY A 121 -6.71 14.34 2.81
N PHE A 122 -7.09 13.75 3.94
CA PHE A 122 -7.92 12.55 3.95
C PHE A 122 -9.34 12.81 3.47
N HIS A 123 -9.92 13.96 3.83
CA HIS A 123 -11.26 14.31 3.36
C HIS A 123 -11.29 14.59 1.86
N ALA A 124 -10.29 15.29 1.30
CA ALA A 124 -10.19 15.50 -0.14
C ALA A 124 -10.04 14.17 -0.89
N PHE A 125 -9.17 13.28 -0.42
CA PHE A 125 -8.97 11.95 -1.02
C PHE A 125 -10.26 11.12 -0.99
N ASN A 126 -10.97 11.09 0.15
CA ASN A 126 -12.20 10.32 0.30
C ASN A 126 -13.35 10.88 -0.56
N ALA A 127 -13.43 12.21 -0.70
CA ALA A 127 -14.47 12.88 -1.46
C ALA A 127 -14.25 12.84 -2.99
N LYS A 128 -13.11 12.34 -3.48
CA LYS A 128 -12.72 12.30 -4.90
C LYS A 128 -13.83 11.85 -5.85
N LYS A 129 -14.63 10.85 -5.47
CA LYS A 129 -15.71 10.33 -6.32
C LYS A 129 -16.78 11.39 -6.63
N VAL A 130 -17.03 12.28 -5.68
CA VAL A 130 -18.06 13.33 -5.77
C VAL A 130 -17.47 14.62 -6.34
N THR A 131 -16.24 14.97 -5.95
CA THR A 131 -15.60 16.24 -6.32
C THR A 131 -14.77 16.16 -7.61
N GLY A 132 -14.31 14.96 -7.98
CA GLY A 132 -13.37 14.74 -9.07
C GLY A 132 -11.91 15.07 -8.79
N GLN A 133 -11.59 15.58 -7.59
CA GLN A 133 -10.23 15.92 -7.17
C GLN A 133 -9.92 15.22 -5.85
N ASP A 134 -8.68 14.72 -5.71
CA ASP A 134 -8.21 13.98 -4.53
C ASP A 134 -7.24 14.77 -3.64
N VAL A 135 -7.04 16.04 -3.96
CA VAL A 135 -6.16 16.95 -3.23
C VAL A 135 -6.85 18.29 -3.00
N ILE A 136 -6.39 19.02 -1.99
CA ILE A 136 -6.80 20.41 -1.73
C ILE A 136 -6.08 21.38 -2.68
N ASP A 137 -6.54 22.63 -2.73
CA ASP A 137 -5.76 23.72 -3.30
C ASP A 137 -4.59 24.09 -2.37
N PHE A 138 -3.45 23.47 -2.64
CA PHE A 138 -2.22 23.69 -1.89
C PHE A 138 -1.63 25.11 -2.04
N VAL A 139 -1.95 25.83 -3.12
CA VAL A 139 -1.48 27.21 -3.31
C VAL A 139 -2.29 28.12 -2.40
N LYS A 140 -3.61 28.00 -2.45
CA LYS A 140 -4.54 28.74 -1.59
C LYS A 140 -4.30 28.45 -0.12
N TYR A 141 -4.09 27.19 0.25
CA TYR A 141 -3.72 26.78 1.61
C TYR A 141 -2.49 27.55 2.14
N ARG A 142 -1.41 27.61 1.35
CA ARG A 142 -0.19 28.35 1.74
C ARG A 142 -0.42 29.86 1.82
N GLN A 143 -1.24 30.43 0.93
CA GLN A 143 -1.59 31.85 0.98
C GLN A 143 -2.36 32.21 2.24
N LEU A 144 -3.36 31.40 2.63
CA LEU A 144 -4.14 31.63 3.83
C LEU A 144 -3.28 31.51 5.11
N ILE A 145 -2.37 30.54 5.16
CA ILE A 145 -1.38 30.43 6.26
C ILE A 145 -0.48 31.67 6.32
N ALA A 146 0.05 32.14 5.18
CA ALA A 146 0.91 33.32 5.13
C ALA A 146 0.17 34.60 5.58
N GLN A 147 -1.15 34.64 5.43
CA GLN A 147 -2.02 35.72 5.92
C GLN A 147 -2.35 35.59 7.42
N GLY A 148 -1.87 34.55 8.11
CA GLY A 148 -2.16 34.29 9.52
C GLY A 148 -3.62 33.91 9.78
N LYS A 149 -4.34 33.37 8.78
CA LYS A 149 -5.71 32.91 8.96
C LYS A 149 -5.75 31.71 9.91
N ASN A 150 -6.77 31.66 10.76
CA ASN A 150 -7.03 30.48 11.59
C ASN A 150 -7.43 29.31 10.70
N VAL A 151 -7.00 28.10 11.07
CA VAL A 151 -7.41 26.86 10.41
C VAL A 151 -8.76 26.43 11.00
N ASP A 152 -9.82 27.13 10.59
CA ASP A 152 -11.22 26.87 10.95
C ASP A 152 -12.02 26.32 9.75
N GLU A 153 -13.32 26.11 9.93
CA GLU A 153 -14.19 25.57 8.88
C GLU A 153 -14.19 26.42 7.60
N ALA A 154 -14.13 27.75 7.72
CA ALA A 154 -14.11 28.65 6.57
C ALA A 154 -12.80 28.54 5.79
N PHE A 155 -11.66 28.49 6.50
CA PHE A 155 -10.37 28.18 5.88
C PHE A 155 -10.41 26.86 5.13
N MET A 156 -10.97 25.81 5.75
CA MET A 156 -11.03 24.48 5.16
C MET A 156 -11.92 24.45 3.92
N GLU A 157 -13.06 25.14 3.94
CA GLU A 157 -13.96 25.26 2.78
C GLU A 157 -13.28 25.95 1.59
N GLU A 158 -12.45 26.98 1.83
CA GLU A 158 -11.73 27.69 0.77
C GLU A 158 -10.70 26.82 0.01
N VAL A 159 -10.18 25.78 0.65
CA VAL A 159 -9.13 24.92 0.06
C VAL A 159 -9.65 23.55 -0.38
N MET A 160 -10.82 23.14 0.10
CA MET A 160 -11.41 21.85 -0.21
C MET A 160 -12.03 21.83 -1.62
N PRO A 161 -11.91 20.72 -2.36
CA PRO A 161 -12.54 20.59 -3.65
C PRO A 161 -14.06 20.50 -3.49
N LYS A 162 -14.79 21.18 -4.39
CA LYS A 162 -16.27 21.23 -4.36
C LYS A 162 -16.88 20.04 -5.12
N PRO A 163 -18.09 19.59 -4.74
CA PRO A 163 -18.84 18.61 -5.52
C PRO A 163 -18.96 19.04 -6.98
N LYS A 164 -18.95 18.07 -7.90
CA LYS A 164 -19.39 18.34 -9.27
C LYS A 164 -20.88 18.65 -9.25
N GLU A 165 -21.31 19.62 -10.04
CA GLU A 165 -22.72 19.81 -10.39
C GLU A 165 -23.30 18.56 -11.05
#